data_AF-A0A9E0HI49-F1
#
_entry.id   AF-A0A9E0HI49-F1
#
_cell.length_a   1.000
_cell.length_b   1.000
_cell.length_c   1.000
_cell.angle_alpha   90.00
_cell.angle_beta   90.00
_cell.angle_gamma   90.00
#
_symmetry.space_group_name_H-M   'P 1'
#
loop_
_entity.id
_entity.type
_entity.pdbx_description
1 polymer ?
#
loop_
_entity_poly.entity_id
_entity_poly.type
_entity_poly.pdbx_seq_one_letter_code
_entity_poly.pdbx_strand_id
1 'polypeptide(L)'
;EPTPCGPFECVGAITYQVSTSGLTLNGTTFAGTWSWRDPVAAEQPSTWSGDLTIAGPRRTLQSTSSATVAIADGCATYDLTAEITTGARTLAVTATDVQRCLDACPTAGTVELVGARGALSWSYGGDGTAEVTTAGGATFDVTLACAE
;
A
#
# COMPACT_ATOMS: atom_id res chain seq x y z
N GLU A 1 -28.81 6.44 0.67
CA GLU A 1 -29.49 7.13 -0.45
C GLU A 1 -28.62 8.30 -0.89
N PRO A 2 -28.45 8.57 -2.20
CA PRO A 2 -27.76 9.77 -2.63
C PRO A 2 -28.53 11.01 -2.17
N THR A 3 -27.88 11.91 -1.41
CA THR A 3 -28.46 13.20 -1.03
C THR A 3 -28.67 14.04 -2.29
N PRO A 4 -29.87 14.54 -2.60
CA PRO A 4 -30.09 15.31 -3.82
C PRO A 4 -29.43 16.69 -3.74
N CYS A 5 -28.58 17.05 -4.72
CA CYS A 5 -27.93 18.35 -4.86
C CYS A 5 -28.60 19.23 -5.95
N GLY A 6 -29.94 19.21 -6.05
CA GLY A 6 -30.67 19.94 -7.08
C GLY A 6 -30.61 19.24 -8.46
N PRO A 7 -30.53 19.97 -9.59
CA PRO A 7 -30.61 19.39 -10.93
C PRO A 7 -29.31 18.71 -11.43
N PHE A 8 -28.25 18.68 -10.61
CA PHE A 8 -26.97 18.08 -10.97
C PHE A 8 -26.71 16.79 -10.18
N GLU A 9 -25.98 15.85 -10.79
CA GLU A 9 -25.43 14.71 -10.07
C GLU A 9 -24.39 15.21 -9.06
N CYS A 10 -24.55 14.84 -7.78
CA CYS A 10 -23.57 15.20 -6.76
C CYS A 10 -22.22 14.52 -7.07
N VAL A 11 -21.14 15.29 -7.01
CA VAL A 11 -19.78 14.73 -7.09
C VAL A 11 -19.56 13.85 -5.85
N GLY A 12 -19.52 12.53 -6.04
CA GLY A 12 -19.30 11.58 -4.94
C GLY A 12 -17.83 11.38 -4.57
N ALA A 13 -16.92 11.67 -5.49
CA ALA A 13 -15.47 11.57 -5.29
C ALA A 13 -14.71 12.36 -6.36
N ILE A 14 -13.47 12.72 -6.04
CA ILE A 14 -12.48 13.23 -7.00
C ILE A 14 -11.54 12.09 -7.34
N THR A 15 -11.31 11.84 -8.63
CA THR A 15 -10.34 10.84 -9.09
C THR A 15 -9.16 11.54 -9.74
N TYR A 16 -7.97 11.33 -9.19
CA TYR A 16 -6.70 11.77 -9.76
C TYR A 16 -6.09 10.60 -10.52
N GLN A 17 -5.75 10.82 -11.78
CA GLN A 17 -4.99 9.86 -12.57
C GLN A 17 -3.62 10.44 -12.88
N VAL A 18 -2.59 9.65 -12.57
CA VAL A 18 -1.20 9.98 -12.88
C VAL A 18 -0.66 8.86 -13.75
N SER A 19 0.01 9.21 -14.84
CA SER A 19 0.69 8.21 -15.65
C SER A 19 2.01 8.76 -16.17
N THR A 20 2.93 7.84 -16.43
CA THR A 20 4.15 8.10 -17.17
C THR A 20 4.36 7.00 -18.18
N SER A 21 4.59 7.38 -19.43
CA SER A 21 4.84 6.43 -20.52
C SER A 21 6.32 6.02 -20.64
N GLY A 22 7.20 6.58 -19.81
CA GLY A 22 8.63 6.29 -19.85
C GLY A 22 9.48 7.48 -19.41
N LEU A 23 9.74 7.56 -18.11
CA LEU A 23 10.79 8.41 -17.56
C LEU A 23 12.09 7.60 -17.49
N THR A 24 13.17 8.03 -18.13
CA THR A 24 14.45 7.32 -18.09
C THR A 24 15.45 8.06 -17.22
N LEU A 25 16.01 7.36 -16.23
CA LEU A 25 17.09 7.84 -15.37
C LEU A 25 18.19 6.79 -15.32
N ASN A 26 19.42 7.18 -15.67
CA ASN A 26 20.60 6.29 -15.65
C ASN A 26 20.37 4.92 -16.34
N GLY A 27 19.70 4.93 -17.50
CA GLY A 27 19.42 3.70 -18.27
C GLY A 27 18.32 2.80 -17.68
N THR A 28 17.57 3.29 -16.69
CA THR A 28 16.38 2.63 -16.15
C THR A 28 15.15 3.42 -16.54
N THR A 29 14.17 2.76 -17.14
CA THR A 29 12.91 3.36 -17.57
C THR A 29 11.80 3.03 -16.58
N PHE A 30 11.08 4.05 -16.14
CA PHE A 30 9.91 3.97 -15.27
C PHE A 30 8.66 4.28 -16.10
N ALA A 31 7.73 3.35 -16.17
CA ALA A 31 6.45 3.52 -16.85
C ALA A 31 5.33 3.02 -15.93
N GLY A 32 4.18 3.67 -15.90
CA GLY A 32 3.11 3.24 -15.00
C GLY A 32 1.90 4.16 -15.03
N THR A 33 0.84 3.69 -14.37
CA THR A 33 -0.43 4.40 -14.22
C THR A 33 -0.91 4.20 -12.80
N TRP A 34 -1.38 5.28 -12.17
CA TRP A 34 -1.95 5.27 -10.84
C TRP A 34 -3.26 6.04 -10.85
N SER A 35 -4.21 5.56 -10.06
CA SER A 35 -5.49 6.20 -9.78
C SER A 35 -5.62 6.38 -8.28
N TRP A 36 -5.93 7.60 -7.86
CA TRP A 36 -6.34 7.92 -6.49
C TRP A 36 -7.77 8.41 -6.53
N ARG A 37 -8.67 7.76 -5.80
CA ARG A 37 -10.06 8.17 -5.64
C ARG A 37 -10.26 8.67 -4.22
N ASP A 38 -10.57 9.94 -4.09
CA ASP A 38 -10.85 10.63 -2.83
C ASP A 38 -12.34 10.94 -2.71
N PRO A 39 -13.10 10.27 -1.81
CA PRO A 39 -14.50 10.58 -1.58
C PRO A 39 -14.69 12.02 -1.08
N VAL A 40 -15.75 12.67 -1.54
CA VAL A 40 -16.12 14.01 -1.03
C VAL A 40 -16.77 13.92 0.36
N ALA A 41 -17.42 12.79 0.64
CA ALA A 41 -18.01 12.54 1.95
C ALA A 41 -16.90 12.32 2.99
N ALA A 42 -16.95 13.10 4.07
CA ALA A 42 -16.07 12.89 5.22
C ALA A 42 -16.17 11.44 5.72
N GLU A 43 -15.05 10.93 6.27
CA GLU A 43 -14.94 9.59 6.86
C GLU A 43 -15.07 8.41 5.89
N GLN A 44 -15.32 8.62 4.60
CA GLN A 44 -15.18 7.55 3.61
C GLN A 44 -13.70 7.36 3.25
N PRO A 45 -13.23 6.10 3.13
CA PRO A 45 -11.83 5.85 2.81
C PRO A 45 -11.52 6.22 1.36
N SER A 46 -10.34 6.83 1.18
CA SER A 46 -9.72 6.97 -0.14
C SER A 46 -9.27 5.60 -0.65
N THR A 47 -9.28 5.43 -1.97
CA THR A 47 -8.71 4.24 -2.60
C THR A 47 -7.62 4.63 -3.59
N TRP A 48 -6.57 3.83 -3.61
CA TRP A 48 -5.46 3.95 -4.54
C TRP A 48 -5.29 2.64 -5.29
N SER A 49 -4.98 2.71 -6.57
CA SER A 49 -4.49 1.58 -7.33
C SER A 49 -3.47 2.02 -8.37
N GLY A 50 -2.59 1.13 -8.75
CA GLY A 50 -1.70 1.41 -9.87
C GLY A 50 -0.76 0.29 -10.22
N ASP A 51 -0.20 0.46 -11.41
CA ASP A 51 0.73 -0.44 -12.05
C ASP A 51 2.02 0.34 -12.35
N LEU A 52 3.15 -0.28 -12.04
CA LEU A 52 4.48 0.27 -12.29
C LEU A 52 5.34 -0.78 -12.98
N THR A 53 6.01 -0.38 -14.05
CA THR A 53 7.08 -1.12 -14.70
C THR A 53 8.38 -0.34 -14.55
N ILE A 54 9.40 -1.00 -14.02
CA ILE A 54 10.78 -0.51 -13.94
C ILE A 54 11.63 -1.41 -14.83
N ALA A 55 11.98 -0.93 -16.02
CA ALA A 55 12.81 -1.65 -16.98
C ALA A 55 14.26 -1.16 -16.88
N GLY A 56 15.14 -2.00 -16.35
CA GLY A 56 16.58 -1.74 -16.31
C GLY A 56 17.35 -2.60 -17.30
N PRO A 57 18.68 -2.41 -17.43
CA PRO A 57 19.49 -3.11 -18.43
C PRO A 57 19.54 -4.63 -18.30
N ARG A 58 19.28 -5.16 -17.10
CA ARG A 58 19.40 -6.60 -16.79
C ARG A 58 18.10 -7.27 -16.39
N ARG A 59 17.10 -6.49 -15.99
CA ARG A 59 15.85 -7.00 -15.43
C ARG A 59 14.74 -5.98 -15.56
N THR A 60 13.53 -6.50 -15.68
CA THR A 60 12.31 -5.73 -15.54
C THR A 60 11.65 -6.14 -14.23
N LEU A 61 11.18 -5.13 -13.51
CA LEU A 61 10.29 -5.27 -12.37
C LEU A 61 8.92 -4.77 -12.81
N GLN A 62 7.88 -5.53 -12.51
CA GLN A 62 6.50 -5.06 -12.65
C GLN A 62 5.87 -5.13 -11.27
N SER A 63 5.07 -4.13 -10.94
CA SER A 63 4.35 -4.04 -9.70
C SER A 63 2.91 -3.68 -9.99
N THR A 64 1.98 -4.39 -9.40
CA THR A 64 0.58 -3.98 -9.30
C THR A 64 0.28 -3.76 -7.82
N SER A 65 -0.57 -2.79 -7.51
CA SER A 65 -0.82 -2.44 -6.12
C SER A 65 -2.12 -1.70 -5.96
N SER A 66 -2.77 -1.91 -4.82
CA SER A 66 -3.96 -1.19 -4.41
C SER A 66 -3.98 -1.00 -2.91
N ALA A 67 -4.60 0.08 -2.45
CA ALA A 67 -4.78 0.37 -1.05
C ALA A 67 -6.12 1.05 -0.81
N THR A 68 -6.67 0.84 0.38
CA THR A 68 -7.80 1.59 0.93
C THR A 68 -7.28 2.30 2.17
N VAL A 69 -7.50 3.60 2.30
CA VAL A 69 -6.96 4.42 3.38
C VAL A 69 -8.07 5.25 4.00
N ALA A 70 -8.34 5.04 5.28
CA ALA A 70 -9.18 5.89 6.10
C ALA A 70 -8.29 6.80 6.96
N ILE A 71 -8.63 8.09 7.06
CA ILE A 71 -7.94 9.04 7.92
C ILE A 71 -8.93 9.54 8.96
N ALA A 72 -8.61 9.34 10.24
CA ALA A 72 -9.38 9.82 11.37
C ALA A 72 -8.43 10.24 12.49
N ASP A 73 -8.73 11.34 13.17
CA ASP A 73 -7.98 11.83 14.34
C ASP A 73 -6.46 11.94 14.16
N GLY A 74 -6.01 12.28 12.94
CA GLY A 74 -4.58 12.39 12.62
C GLY A 74 -3.86 11.06 12.41
N CYS A 75 -4.60 9.96 12.35
CA CYS A 75 -4.10 8.62 12.06
C CYS A 75 -4.67 8.10 10.73
N ALA A 76 -3.85 7.34 10.01
CA ALA A 76 -4.26 6.61 8.83
C ALA A 76 -4.40 5.12 9.18
N THR A 77 -5.52 4.52 8.83
CA THR A 77 -5.73 3.07 8.83
C THR A 77 -5.84 2.61 7.39
N TYR A 78 -5.08 1.59 7.00
CA TYR A 78 -5.07 1.15 5.62
C TYR A 78 -4.98 -0.37 5.45
N ASP A 79 -5.63 -0.80 4.37
CA ASP A 79 -5.43 -2.10 3.75
C ASP A 79 -4.60 -1.88 2.48
N LEU A 80 -3.68 -2.79 2.20
CA LEU A 80 -2.87 -2.75 0.98
C LEU A 80 -2.67 -4.15 0.43
N THR A 81 -2.76 -4.28 -0.88
CA THR A 81 -2.32 -5.47 -1.61
C THR A 81 -1.37 -5.03 -2.70
N ALA A 82 -0.22 -5.68 -2.80
CA ALA A 82 0.72 -5.44 -3.89
C ALA A 82 1.32 -6.76 -4.38
N GLU A 83 1.59 -6.83 -5.67
CA GLU A 83 2.33 -7.91 -6.29
C GLU A 83 3.51 -7.33 -7.04
N ILE A 84 4.72 -7.83 -6.77
CA ILE A 84 5.95 -7.42 -7.45
C ILE A 84 6.53 -8.64 -8.15
N THR A 85 6.71 -8.55 -9.46
CA THR A 85 7.25 -9.62 -10.30
C THR A 85 8.58 -9.22 -10.94
N THR A 86 9.49 -10.19 -11.02
CA THR A 86 10.75 -10.06 -11.77
C THR A 86 11.12 -11.40 -12.42
N GLY A 87 11.01 -11.45 -13.74
CA GLY A 87 11.11 -12.72 -14.47
C GLY A 87 10.06 -13.72 -13.99
N ALA A 88 10.49 -14.90 -13.54
CA ALA A 88 9.62 -15.96 -13.02
C ALA A 88 9.39 -15.89 -11.49
N ARG A 89 9.79 -14.80 -10.82
CA ARG A 89 9.64 -14.64 -9.37
C ARG A 89 8.58 -13.61 -9.06
N THR A 90 7.73 -13.94 -8.09
CA THR A 90 6.68 -13.06 -7.58
C THR A 90 6.84 -12.91 -6.06
N LEU A 91 6.61 -11.69 -5.57
CA LEU A 91 6.44 -11.35 -4.17
C LEU A 91 5.08 -10.66 -4.03
N ALA A 92 4.19 -11.27 -3.25
CA ALA A 92 2.94 -10.66 -2.85
C ALA A 92 3.08 -10.02 -1.47
N VAL A 93 2.47 -8.86 -1.28
CA VAL A 93 2.39 -8.13 -0.02
C VAL A 93 0.93 -7.90 0.28
N THR A 94 0.50 -8.19 1.49
CA THR A 94 -0.83 -7.83 1.99
C THR A 94 -0.66 -7.17 3.34
N ALA A 95 -1.27 -6.01 3.52
CA ALA A 95 -1.38 -5.33 4.80
C ALA A 95 -2.87 -5.17 5.12
N THR A 96 -3.24 -5.40 6.37
CA THR A 96 -4.63 -5.36 6.82
C THR A 96 -4.74 -4.54 8.09
N ASP A 97 -5.67 -3.59 8.08
CA ASP A 97 -5.97 -2.69 9.21
C ASP A 97 -4.72 -2.06 9.83
N VAL A 98 -3.71 -1.73 9.01
CA VAL A 98 -2.48 -1.12 9.53
C VAL A 98 -2.78 0.31 9.91
N GLN A 99 -2.70 0.59 11.20
CA GLN A 99 -2.94 1.91 11.76
C GLN A 99 -1.62 2.59 12.09
N ARG A 100 -1.43 3.81 11.60
CA ARG A 100 -0.29 4.66 11.92
C ARG A 100 -0.71 6.12 12.07
N CYS A 101 -0.35 6.71 13.19
CA CYS A 101 -0.53 8.15 13.43
C CYS A 101 0.66 8.95 12.92
N LEU A 102 0.44 10.23 12.64
CA LEU A 102 1.52 11.15 12.26
C LEU A 102 2.64 11.11 13.30
N ASP A 103 3.88 11.02 12.83
CA ASP A 103 5.10 10.96 13.66
C ASP A 103 5.15 9.81 14.70
N ALA A 104 4.31 8.79 14.53
CA ALA A 104 4.30 7.60 15.38
C ALA A 104 4.65 6.33 14.59
N CYS A 105 5.03 5.29 15.34
CA CYS A 105 5.07 3.94 14.81
C CYS A 105 3.67 3.40 14.52
N PRO A 106 3.56 2.40 13.63
CA PRO A 106 2.33 1.63 13.50
C PRO A 106 1.91 1.04 14.85
N THR A 107 0.63 1.20 15.18
CA THR A 107 0.10 0.79 16.49
C THR A 107 -0.73 -0.49 16.42
N ALA A 108 -1.18 -0.87 15.23
CA ALA A 108 -2.03 -2.03 15.01
C ALA A 108 -1.93 -2.50 13.55
N GLY A 109 -2.55 -3.65 13.29
CA GLY A 109 -2.67 -4.26 11.97
C GLY A 109 -1.61 -5.32 11.72
N THR A 110 -1.73 -5.96 10.56
CA THR A 110 -0.87 -7.06 10.16
C THR A 110 -0.32 -6.83 8.77
N VAL A 111 0.81 -7.47 8.49
CA VAL A 111 1.36 -7.54 7.15
C VAL A 111 1.81 -8.96 6.87
N GLU A 112 1.58 -9.42 5.66
CA GLU A 112 2.07 -10.67 5.11
C GLU A 112 2.87 -10.41 3.83
N LEU A 113 4.01 -11.05 3.72
CA LEU A 113 4.87 -11.11 2.55
C LEU A 113 4.94 -12.56 2.09
N VAL A 114 4.45 -12.87 0.89
CA VAL A 114 4.49 -14.22 0.32
C VAL A 114 5.38 -14.22 -0.92
N GLY A 115 6.45 -15.01 -0.90
CA GLY A 115 7.34 -15.16 -2.04
C GLY A 115 7.67 -16.61 -2.34
N ALA A 116 8.45 -16.84 -3.40
CA ALA A 116 8.83 -18.18 -3.84
C ALA A 116 9.59 -19.03 -2.80
N ARG A 117 10.11 -18.42 -1.73
CA ARG A 117 10.87 -19.11 -0.67
C ARG A 117 10.09 -19.28 0.63
N GLY A 118 8.83 -18.86 0.67
CA GLY A 118 7.97 -18.90 1.84
C GLY A 118 7.32 -17.55 2.15
N ALA A 119 6.63 -17.52 3.28
CA ALA A 119 5.96 -16.35 3.80
C ALA A 119 6.66 -15.77 5.04
N LEU A 120 6.52 -14.47 5.23
CA LEU A 120 6.76 -13.78 6.50
C LEU A 120 5.47 -13.03 6.83
N SER A 121 5.04 -13.08 8.08
CA SER A 121 3.94 -12.25 8.55
C SER A 121 4.34 -11.54 9.84
N TRP A 122 3.75 -10.39 10.11
CA TRP A 122 3.94 -9.73 11.39
C TRP A 122 2.71 -8.93 11.80
N SER A 123 2.59 -8.71 13.09
CA SER A 123 1.58 -7.85 13.71
C SER A 123 2.25 -6.70 14.44
N TYR A 124 1.63 -5.53 14.41
CA TYR A 124 2.08 -4.37 15.18
C TYR A 124 1.42 -4.36 16.55
N GLY A 125 2.24 -4.26 17.60
CA GLY A 125 1.79 -4.37 19.00
C GLY A 125 1.53 -3.04 19.72
N GLY A 126 1.86 -1.89 19.13
CA GLY A 126 1.63 -0.58 19.75
C GLY A 126 2.86 0.16 20.28
N ASP A 127 4.02 -0.51 20.40
CA ASP A 127 5.16 0.01 21.18
C ASP A 127 6.45 0.17 20.36
N GLY A 128 6.32 0.42 19.05
CA GLY A 128 7.50 0.51 18.17
C GLY A 128 8.18 -0.83 17.94
N THR A 129 7.49 -1.93 18.19
CA THR A 129 7.93 -3.30 17.87
C THR A 129 6.91 -4.00 16.97
N ALA A 130 7.36 -5.03 16.27
CA ALA A 130 6.52 -5.97 15.54
C ALA A 130 6.96 -7.40 15.83
N GLU A 131 6.00 -8.28 16.09
CA GLU A 131 6.25 -9.72 16.22
C GLU A 131 6.22 -10.34 14.82
N VAL A 132 7.36 -10.88 14.36
CA VAL A 132 7.50 -11.48 13.03
C VAL A 132 7.43 -12.99 13.12
N THR A 133 6.55 -13.59 12.33
CA THR A 133 6.40 -15.03 12.14
C THR A 133 6.96 -15.45 10.78
N THR A 134 7.81 -16.47 10.77
CA THR A 134 8.35 -17.07 9.55
C THR A 134 7.45 -18.19 9.02
N ALA A 135 7.64 -18.58 7.75
CA ALA A 135 6.94 -19.73 7.14
C ALA A 135 7.04 -21.04 7.94
N GLY A 136 8.10 -21.21 8.74
CA GLY A 136 8.29 -22.38 9.62
C GLY A 136 7.61 -22.26 10.98
N GLY A 137 6.88 -21.17 11.25
CA GLY A 137 6.22 -20.89 12.52
C GLY A 137 7.13 -20.32 13.60
N ALA A 138 8.43 -20.10 13.34
CA ALA A 138 9.32 -19.44 14.29
C ALA A 138 8.98 -17.95 14.37
N THR A 139 8.94 -17.41 15.59
CA THR A 139 8.65 -16.00 15.88
C THR A 139 9.85 -15.26 16.46
N PHE A 140 9.96 -13.96 16.19
CA PHE A 140 10.94 -13.06 16.80
C PHE A 140 10.44 -11.61 16.73
N ASP A 141 10.88 -10.79 17.68
CA ASP A 141 10.54 -9.37 17.71
C ASP A 141 11.54 -8.52 16.91
N VAL A 142 11.03 -7.48 16.27
CA VAL A 142 11.81 -6.47 15.57
C VAL A 142 11.46 -5.09 16.11
N THR A 143 12.49 -4.29 16.41
CA THR A 143 12.34 -2.85 16.69
C THR A 143 12.13 -2.10 15.38
N LEU A 144 11.07 -1.31 15.32
CA LEU A 144 10.73 -0.49 14.16
C LEU A 144 11.65 0.73 14.11
N ALA A 145 12.06 1.12 12.91
CA ALA A 145 12.95 2.28 12.72
C ALA A 145 12.36 3.61 13.24
N CYS A 146 11.03 3.70 13.37
CA CYS A 146 10.35 4.86 13.96
C CYS A 146 10.41 4.91 15.49
N ALA A 147 10.95 3.87 16.14
CA ALA A 147 11.10 3.79 17.59
C ALA A 147 12.47 4.28 18.07
N GLU A 148 13.36 4.68 17.14
CA GLU A 148 14.70 5.23 17.42
C GLU A 148 14.70 6.76 17.61
#